data_AF-A0A8T5RCF5-F1
#
_entry.id   AF-A0A8T5RCF5-F1
#
_cell.length_a   1.000
_cell.length_b   1.000
_cell.length_c   1.000
_cell.angle_alpha   90.00
_cell.angle_beta   90.00
_cell.angle_gamma   90.00
#
_symmetry.space_group_name_H-M   'P 1'
#
loop_
_entity.id
_entity.type
_entity.pdbx_description
1 polymer ?
#
loop_
_entity_poly.entity_id
_entity_poly.type
_entity_poly.pdbx_seq_one_letter_code
_entity_poly.pdbx_strand_id
1 'polypeptide(L)'
;MSADQTKLVLYMKNMFSDLIYINSVIATELVKITENLTALRHGEDFLKKSGCLQQHNNLNKDIIDILNKYGKLNDEIDRKIRLEKHVLSHLEDSK
;
A
#
# COMPACT_ATOMS: atom_id res chain seq x y z
N MET A 1 -32.74 -2.66 -12.86
CA MET A 1 -32.11 -2.91 -11.54
C MET A 1 -32.73 -1.97 -10.53
N SER A 2 -32.97 -2.42 -9.30
CA SER A 2 -33.44 -1.52 -8.23
C SER A 2 -32.34 -0.51 -7.87
N ALA A 3 -32.72 0.60 -7.23
CA ALA A 3 -31.76 1.60 -6.73
C ALA A 3 -30.74 0.97 -5.77
N ASP A 4 -31.17 0.01 -4.94
CA ASP A 4 -30.31 -0.68 -3.99
C ASP A 4 -29.33 -1.66 -4.68
N GLN A 5 -29.78 -2.38 -5.70
CA GLN A 5 -28.90 -3.20 -6.54
C GLN A 5 -27.83 -2.33 -7.22
N THR A 6 -28.20 -1.13 -7.67
CA THR A 6 -27.28 -0.20 -8.32
C THR A 6 -26.22 0.32 -7.35
N LYS A 7 -26.62 0.68 -6.12
CA LYS A 7 -25.69 1.08 -5.05
C LYS A 7 -24.72 -0.04 -4.67
N LEU A 8 -25.22 -1.27 -4.56
CA LEU A 8 -24.38 -2.43 -4.25
C LEU A 8 -23.32 -2.68 -5.34
N VAL A 9 -23.73 -2.66 -6.62
CA VAL A 9 -22.81 -2.83 -7.75
C VAL A 9 -21.75 -1.72 -7.78
N LEU A 10 -22.13 -0.47 -7.49
CA LEU A 10 -21.19 0.63 -7.42
C LEU A 10 -20.19 0.46 -6.27
N TYR A 11 -20.65 0.01 -5.09
CA TYR A 11 -19.78 -0.30 -3.96
C TYR A 11 -18.78 -1.41 -4.30
N MET A 12 -19.23 -2.51 -4.90
CA MET A 12 -18.37 -3.61 -5.34
C MET A 12 -17.35 -3.18 -6.39
N LYS A 13 -17.77 -2.39 -7.38
CA LYS A 13 -16.87 -1.82 -8.40
C LYS A 13 -15.75 -1.01 -7.75
N ASN A 14 -16.08 -0.14 -6.79
CA ASN A 14 -15.10 0.68 -6.10
C ASN A 14 -14.12 -0.19 -5.28
N MET A 15 -14.64 -1.19 -4.57
CA MET A 15 -13.82 -2.14 -3.82
C MET A 15 -12.85 -2.93 -4.73
N PHE A 16 -13.31 -3.40 -5.89
CA PHE A 16 -12.45 -4.07 -6.85
C PHE A 16 -11.40 -3.14 -7.45
N SER A 17 -11.75 -1.89 -7.75
CA SER A 17 -10.80 -0.89 -8.23
C SER A 17 -9.68 -0.65 -7.20
N ASP A 18 -10.07 -0.49 -5.93
CA ASP A 18 -9.12 -0.30 -4.83
C ASP A 18 -8.25 -1.55 -4.60
N LEU A 19 -8.80 -2.77 -4.79
CA LEU A 19 -8.03 -4.02 -4.73
C LEU A 19 -6.99 -4.13 -5.86
N ILE A 20 -7.36 -3.75 -7.09
CA ILE A 20 -6.43 -3.70 -8.23
C ILE A 20 -5.30 -2.71 -7.95
N TYR A 21 -5.61 -1.56 -7.35
CA TYR A 21 -4.61 -0.57 -6.97
C TYR A 21 -3.63 -1.13 -5.93
N ILE A 22 -4.12 -1.71 -4.83
CA ILE A 22 -3.26 -2.33 -3.80
C ILE A 22 -2.34 -3.39 -4.41
N ASN A 23 -2.86 -4.27 -5.27
CA ASN A 23 -2.05 -5.27 -5.94
C ASN A 23 -0.95 -4.66 -6.83
N SER A 24 -1.24 -3.53 -7.46
CA SER A 24 -0.25 -2.78 -8.25
C SER A 24 0.84 -2.20 -7.37
N VAL A 25 0.50 -1.68 -6.18
CA VAL A 25 1.47 -1.20 -5.20
C VAL A 25 2.36 -2.35 -4.68
N ILE A 26 1.77 -3.49 -4.32
CA ILE A 26 2.53 -4.68 -3.89
C ILE A 26 3.54 -5.09 -4.97
N ALA A 27 3.12 -5.10 -6.25
CA ALA A 27 4.02 -5.40 -7.35
C ALA A 27 5.21 -4.41 -7.41
N THR A 28 4.96 -3.12 -7.21
CA THR A 28 6.05 -2.12 -7.17
C THR A 28 6.99 -2.28 -5.97
N GLU A 29 6.49 -2.63 -4.78
CA GLU A 29 7.35 -2.90 -3.62
C GLU A 29 8.18 -4.19 -3.78
N LEU A 30 7.64 -5.21 -4.46
CA LEU A 30 8.40 -6.42 -4.80
C LEU A 30 9.55 -6.13 -5.78
N VAL A 31 9.34 -5.22 -6.74
CA VAL A 31 10.41 -4.73 -7.62
C VAL A 31 11.49 -4.04 -6.80
N LYS A 32 11.12 -3.18 -5.84
CA LYS A 32 12.07 -2.51 -4.93
C LYS A 32 12.90 -3.49 -4.10
N ILE A 33 12.30 -4.57 -3.57
CA ILE A 33 13.05 -5.63 -2.87
C ILE A 33 14.11 -6.23 -3.80
N THR A 34 13.77 -6.43 -5.07
CA THR A 34 14.69 -6.94 -6.10
C THR A 34 15.80 -5.94 -6.42
N GLU A 35 15.48 -4.65 -6.52
CA GLU A 35 16.45 -3.56 -6.71
C GLU A 35 17.42 -3.44 -5.54
N ASN A 36 16.90 -3.46 -4.31
CA ASN A 36 17.71 -3.42 -3.08
C ASN A 36 18.63 -4.64 -2.99
N LEU A 37 18.13 -5.83 -3.32
CA LEU A 37 18.94 -7.04 -3.37
C LEU A 37 20.06 -6.95 -4.42
N THR A 38 19.76 -6.34 -5.56
CA THR A 38 20.76 -6.09 -6.62
C THR A 38 21.80 -5.06 -6.17
N ALA A 39 21.40 -4.04 -5.43
CA ALA A 39 22.28 -3.01 -4.89
C ALA A 39 23.26 -3.58 -3.85
N LEU A 40 22.82 -4.49 -2.98
CA LEU A 40 23.69 -5.20 -2.04
C LEU A 40 24.85 -5.92 -2.75
N ARG A 41 24.66 -6.33 -4.01
CA ARG A 41 25.67 -7.00 -4.82
C ARG A 41 26.60 -6.03 -5.58
N HIS A 42 26.16 -4.80 -5.86
CA HIS A 42 26.89 -3.85 -6.73
C HIS A 42 27.37 -2.57 -6.00
N GLY A 43 27.02 -2.38 -4.71
CA GLY A 43 27.44 -1.25 -3.87
C GLY A 43 26.34 -0.21 -3.62
N GLU A 44 26.39 0.48 -2.47
CA GLU A 44 25.36 1.40 -1.96
C GLU A 44 25.11 2.65 -2.84
N ASP A 45 26.04 2.98 -3.73
CA ASP A 45 25.91 4.13 -4.66
C ASP A 45 24.71 3.99 -5.61
N PHE A 46 24.20 2.77 -5.82
CA PHE A 46 22.98 2.50 -6.57
C PHE A 46 21.71 2.95 -5.81
N LEU A 47 21.69 2.81 -4.48
CA LEU A 47 20.54 3.18 -3.63
C LEU A 47 20.41 4.70 -3.46
N LYS A 48 21.55 5.42 -3.37
CA LYS A 48 21.55 6.88 -3.19
C LYS A 48 21.04 7.67 -4.41
N LYS A 49 20.94 7.02 -5.59
CA LYS A 49 20.41 7.64 -6.82
C LYS A 49 18.94 7.36 -7.08
N SER A 50 18.29 6.46 -6.33
CA SER A 50 16.90 6.12 -6.58
C SER A 50 15.96 7.14 -5.91
N GLY A 51 15.20 7.89 -6.71
CA GLY A 51 14.10 8.75 -6.23
C GLY A 51 12.92 7.97 -5.64
N CYS A 52 13.07 6.65 -5.49
CA CYS A 52 12.06 5.69 -5.10
C CYS A 52 11.54 5.92 -3.68
N LEU A 53 12.38 6.33 -2.72
CA LEU A 53 12.00 6.35 -1.30
C LEU A 53 10.75 7.21 -1.04
N GLN A 54 10.69 8.41 -1.60
CA GLN A 54 9.55 9.31 -1.41
C GLN A 54 8.28 8.79 -2.10
N GLN A 55 8.43 8.16 -3.27
CA GLN A 55 7.30 7.58 -4.01
C GLN A 55 6.70 6.39 -3.26
N HIS A 56 7.55 5.51 -2.71
CA HIS A 56 7.10 4.39 -1.86
C HIS A 56 6.39 4.86 -0.59
N ASN A 57 6.88 5.92 0.04
CA ASN A 57 6.23 6.49 1.23
C ASN A 57 4.83 7.03 0.91
N ASN A 58 4.63 7.59 -0.28
CA ASN A 58 3.32 8.04 -0.73
C ASN A 58 2.40 6.85 -1.03
N LEU A 59 2.90 5.81 -1.71
CA LEU A 59 2.13 4.59 -1.98
C LEU A 59 1.68 3.88 -0.69
N ASN A 60 2.54 3.84 0.32
CA ASN A 60 2.19 3.31 1.64
C ASN A 60 1.04 4.08 2.29
N LYS A 61 1.03 5.42 2.18
CA LYS A 61 -0.07 6.25 2.68
C LYS A 61 -1.37 5.96 1.93
N ASP A 62 -1.33 5.87 0.60
CA ASP A 62 -2.50 5.58 -0.22
C ASP A 62 -3.12 4.20 0.13
N ILE A 63 -2.29 3.19 0.43
CA ILE A 63 -2.78 1.87 0.88
C ILE A 63 -3.55 1.99 2.20
N ILE A 64 -3.01 2.74 3.17
CA ILE A 64 -3.67 2.95 4.46
C ILE A 64 -5.01 3.67 4.27
N ASP A 65 -5.06 4.68 3.40
CA ASP A 65 -6.29 5.39 3.07
C ASP A 65 -7.35 4.48 2.41
N ILE A 66 -6.94 3.51 1.59
CA ILE A 66 -7.85 2.51 1.05
C ILE A 66 -8.39 1.58 2.15
N LEU A 67 -7.54 1.12 3.05
CA LEU A 67 -7.98 0.33 4.21
C LEU A 67 -9.01 1.08 5.06
N ASN A 68 -8.83 2.38 5.23
CA ASN A 68 -9.77 3.26 5.95
C ASN A 68 -11.16 3.34 5.33
N LYS A 69 -11.29 3.14 4.01
CA LYS A 69 -12.58 3.18 3.32
C LYS A 69 -13.48 1.99 3.70
N TYR A 70 -12.88 0.82 3.94
CA TYR A 70 -13.61 -0.46 4.05
C TYR A 70 -13.57 -1.12 5.43
N GLY A 71 -12.49 -0.92 6.22
CA GLY A 71 -12.34 -1.55 7.54
C GLY A 71 -13.25 -0.95 8.60
N LYS A 72 -14.50 -1.42 8.67
CA LYS A 72 -15.54 -0.87 9.57
C LYS A 72 -16.05 -1.88 10.60
N LEU A 73 -15.66 -3.15 10.49
CA LEU A 73 -15.98 -4.17 11.50
C LEU A 73 -14.92 -4.18 12.59
N ASN A 74 -15.32 -4.50 13.84
CA ASN A 74 -14.44 -4.46 15.01
C ASN A 74 -13.14 -5.28 14.81
N ASP A 75 -13.23 -6.47 14.22
CA ASP A 75 -12.07 -7.33 13.96
C ASP A 75 -11.13 -6.77 12.86
N GLU A 76 -11.65 -5.92 11.98
CA GLU A 76 -10.89 -5.28 10.90
C GLU A 76 -10.13 -4.06 11.41
N ILE A 77 -10.66 -3.37 12.43
CA ILE A 77 -10.02 -2.23 13.08
C ILE A 77 -8.70 -2.67 13.74
N ASP A 78 -8.71 -3.80 14.45
CA ASP A 78 -7.51 -4.33 15.10
C ASP A 78 -6.43 -4.77 14.09
N ARG A 79 -6.85 -5.37 12.97
CA ARG A 79 -5.94 -5.71 11.87
C ARG A 79 -5.33 -4.46 11.24
N LYS A 80 -6.14 -3.42 11.05
CA LYS A 80 -5.72 -2.12 10.52
C LYS A 80 -4.69 -1.45 11.45
N ILE A 81 -4.97 -1.35 12.75
CA ILE A 81 -4.06 -0.71 13.72
C ILE A 81 -2.69 -1.41 13.72
N ARG A 82 -2.67 -2.75 13.67
CA ARG A 82 -1.40 -3.50 13.58
C ARG A 82 -0.63 -3.19 12.30
N LEU A 83 -1.33 -3.09 11.18
CA LEU A 83 -0.72 -2.80 9.88
C LEU A 83 -0.20 -1.36 9.81
N GLU A 84 -0.99 -0.38 10.26
CA GLU A 84 -0.57 1.03 10.35
C GLU A 84 0.68 1.17 11.21
N LYS A 85 0.70 0.55 12.40
CA LYS A 85 1.87 0.60 13.28
C LYS A 85 3.11 0.01 12.61
N HIS A 86 2.97 -1.12 11.91
CA HIS A 86 4.08 -1.78 11.23
C HIS A 86 4.60 -1.01 10.02
N VAL A 87 3.71 -0.47 9.19
CA VAL A 87 4.08 0.27 7.97
C VAL A 87 4.64 1.64 8.33
N LEU A 88 4.02 2.35 9.29
CA LEU A 88 4.44 3.70 9.67
C LEU A 88 5.74 3.71 10.49
N SER A 89 6.02 2.67 11.29
CA SER A 89 7.30 2.58 12.03
C SER A 89 8.51 2.56 11.09
N HIS A 90 8.39 1.93 9.92
CA HIS A 90 9.45 1.91 8.91
C HIS A 90 9.67 3.27 8.21
N LEU A 91 8.71 4.20 8.30
CA LEU A 91 8.87 5.57 7.80
C LEU A 91 9.70 6.45 8.74
N GLU A 92 9.75 6.12 10.03
CA GLU A 92 10.52 6.86 11.04
C GLU A 92 12.02 6.53 10.97
N ASP A 93 12.36 5.29 10.63
CA ASP A 93 13.76 4.83 10.44
C ASP A 93 14.43 5.42 9.18
N SER A 94 13.66 6.12 8.33
CA SER A 94 14.12 6.70 7.07
C SER A 94 14.52 8.18 7.18
N LYS A 95 14.65 8.73 8.40
CA LYS A 95 15.06 10.12 8.67
C LYS A 95 16.53 10.27 9.01
#